data_AF-A0A8N4QCX5-F1
#
_entry.id   AF-A0A8N4QCX5-F1
#
_cell.length_a   1.000
_cell.length_b   1.000
_cell.length_c   1.000
_cell.angle_alpha   90.00
_cell.angle_beta   90.00
_cell.angle_gamma   90.00
#
_symmetry.space_group_name_H-M   'P 1'
#
loop_
_entity.id
_entity.type
_entity.pdbx_description
1 polymer ?
#
loop_
_entity_poly.entity_id
_entity_poly.type
_entity_poly.pdbx_seq_one_letter_code
_entity_poly.pdbx_strand_id
1 'polypeptide(L)' 'MIHDDQRISYPMCFIFYTPRDSQIELQMMYACTKSALQREVDLTRVYEIRELDELTEEWLREKLK' A
#
# COMPACT_ATOMS: atom_id res chain seq x y z
N MET A 1 14.60 -8.25 -4.47
CA MET A 1 14.81 -8.04 -3.01
C MET A 1 16.22 -8.37 -2.60
N ILE A 2 16.79 -9.49 -3.05
CA ILE A 2 18.23 -9.72 -3.04
C ILE A 2 18.79 -9.11 -4.32
N HIS A 3 19.79 -8.25 -4.18
CA HIS A 3 20.53 -7.66 -5.29
C HIS A 3 21.72 -8.55 -5.67
N ASP A 4 22.30 -8.33 -6.85
CA ASP A 4 23.45 -9.11 -7.35
C ASP A 4 24.68 -9.03 -6.44
N ASP A 5 24.75 -8.00 -5.60
CA ASP A 5 25.79 -7.79 -4.58
C ASP A 5 25.45 -8.38 -3.20
N GLN A 6 24.44 -9.27 -3.14
CA GLN A 6 23.95 -9.94 -1.94
C GLN A 6 23.29 -9.03 -0.90
N ARG A 7 23.07 -7.73 -1.19
CA ARG A 7 22.30 -6.87 -0.30
C ARG A 7 20.82 -7.23 -0.34
N ILE A 8 20.17 -7.11 0.81
CA ILE A 8 18.73 -7.25 0.94
C ILE A 8 18.15 -5.84 1.11
N SER A 9 17.18 -5.49 0.27
CA SER A 9 16.39 -4.27 0.44
C SER A 9 14.97 -4.58 0.90
N TYR A 10 14.50 -3.78 1.85
CA TYR A 10 13.14 -3.77 2.36
C TYR A 10 12.45 -2.49 1.89
N PRO A 11 11.87 -2.47 0.68
CA PRO A 11 11.19 -1.28 0.18
C PRO A 11 9.95 -0.98 1.03
N MET A 12 9.87 0.24 1.56
CA MET A 12 8.66 0.73 2.20
C MET A 12 7.59 0.96 1.13
N CYS A 13 6.36 0.55 1.41
CA CYS A 13 5.20 0.79 0.55
C CYS A 13 4.00 1.24 1.37
N PHE A 14 3.13 2.02 0.74
CA PHE A 14 1.89 2.48 1.34
C PHE A 14 0.74 1.64 0.79
N ILE A 15 0.08 0.89 1.67
CA ILE A 15 -1.09 0.09 1.31
C ILE A 15 -2.32 0.80 1.88
N PHE A 16 -3.16 1.28 0.98
CA PHE A 16 -4.41 1.94 1.31
C PHE A 16 -5.57 0.95 1.18
N TYR A 17 -5.93 0.32 2.30
CA TYR A 17 -7.02 -0.64 2.36
C TYR A 17 -8.35 0.07 2.66
N THR A 18 -9.30 -0.05 1.74
CA THR A 18 -10.65 0.53 1.86
C THR A 18 -11.71 -0.55 1.61
N PRO A 19 -12.13 -1.29 2.67
CA PRO A 19 -13.13 -2.34 2.55
C PRO A 19 -14.43 -1.81 1.93
N ARG A 20 -15.07 -2.60 1.04
CA ARG A 20 -16.31 -2.17 0.37
C ARG A 20 -17.44 -1.88 1.35
N ASP A 21 -17.49 -2.63 2.44
CA ASP A 21 -18.57 -2.58 3.43
C ASP A 21 -18.33 -1.51 4.51
N SER A 22 -17.26 -0.72 4.39
CA SER A 22 -16.98 0.36 5.33
C SER A 22 -17.94 1.55 5.12
N GLN A 23 -18.22 2.29 6.19
CA GLN A 23 -19.10 3.46 6.12
C GLN A 23 -18.56 4.50 5.13
N ILE A 24 -19.44 5.04 4.28
CA ILE A 24 -19.07 6.01 3.24
C ILE A 24 -18.30 7.21 3.81
N GLU A 25 -18.74 7.75 4.96
CA GLU A 25 -18.08 8.87 5.63
C GLU A 25 -16.63 8.55 6.01
N LEU A 26 -16.37 7.33 6.49
CA LEU A 26 -15.01 6.87 6.80
C LEU A 26 -14.19 6.72 5.52
N GLN A 27 -14.75 6.12 4.46
CA GLN A 27 -14.06 6.00 3.18
C GLN A 27 -13.62 7.36 2.65
N MET A 28 -14.51 8.36 2.70
CA MET A 28 -14.22 9.72 2.28
C MET A 28 -13.14 10.38 3.15
N MET A 29 -13.25 10.27 4.47
CA MET A 29 -12.28 10.84 5.42
C MET A 29 -10.86 10.32 5.15
N TYR A 30 -10.71 9.00 4.99
CA TYR A 30 -9.42 8.38 4.74
C TYR A 30 -8.91 8.65 3.31
N ALA A 31 -9.79 8.68 2.29
CA ALA A 31 -9.40 9.00 0.93
C ALA A 31 -8.88 10.44 0.79
N CYS A 32 -9.51 11.42 1.45
CA CYS A 32 -9.07 12.81 1.46
C CYS A 32 -7.70 12.99 2.11
N THR A 33 -7.39 12.22 3.15
CA THR A 33 -6.12 12.32 3.89
C THR A 33 -5.00 11.48 3.28
N LYS A 34 -5.32 10.50 2.41
CA LYS A 34 -4.37 9.62 1.73
C LYS A 34 -3.24 10.38 1.03
N SER A 35 -3.58 11.38 0.23
CA SER A 35 -2.59 12.15 -0.55
C SER A 35 -1.69 13.01 0.33
N ALA A 36 -2.23 13.55 1.42
CA ALA A 36 -1.44 14.29 2.40
C ALA A 36 -0.46 13.35 3.09
N LEU A 37 -0.93 12.19 3.57
CA LEU A 37 -0.07 11.19 4.21
C LEU A 37 1.03 10.73 3.26
N GLN A 38 0.68 10.34 2.02
CA GLN A 38 1.64 9.90 1.00
C GLN A 38 2.78 10.90 0.80
N ARG A 39 2.46 12.21 0.79
CA ARG A 39 3.43 13.28 0.65
C ARG A 39 4.32 13.41 1.88
N GLU A 40 3.75 13.34 3.08
CA GLU A 40 4.50 13.44 4.34
C GLU A 40 5.46 12.27 4.54
N VAL A 41 5.09 11.07 4.10
CA VAL A 41 5.95 9.86 4.22
C VAL A 41 6.88 9.64 3.03
N ASP A 42 6.82 10.50 2.00
CA ASP A 42 7.61 10.43 0.77
C ASP A 42 7.61 9.03 0.12
N LEU A 43 6.46 8.37 0.11
CA LEU A 43 6.31 7.02 -0.46
C LEU A 43 5.86 7.08 -1.92
N THR A 44 6.67 6.50 -2.79
CA THR A 44 6.41 6.37 -4.23
C THR A 44 5.57 5.14 -4.57
N ARG A 45 5.64 4.10 -3.74
CA ARG A 45 4.94 2.83 -3.93
C ARG A 45 3.63 2.85 -3.16
N VAL A 46 2.55 3.22 -3.84
CA VAL A 46 1.21 3.26 -3.25
C VAL A 46 0.30 2.27 -3.95
N TYR A 47 -0.37 1.43 -3.16
CA TYR A 47 -1.28 0.41 -3.64
C TYR A 47 -2.62 0.54 -2.92
N GLU A 48 -3.71 0.33 -3.65
CA GLU A 48 -5.07 0.34 -3.09
C GLU A 48 -5.66 -1.05 -3.15
N ILE A 49 -6.34 -1.44 -2.07
CA ILE A 49 -6.95 -2.76 -1.91
C ILE A 49 -8.36 -2.57 -1.36
N ARG A 50 -9.32 -3.34 -1.88
CA ARG A 50 -10.72 -3.28 -1.41
C ARG A 50 -11.17 -4.57 -0.73
N GLU A 51 -10.52 -5.69 -1.04
CA GLU A 51 -10.76 -6.99 -0.40
C GLU A 51 -9.54 -7.42 0.39
N LEU A 52 -9.72 -7.89 1.62
CA LEU A 52 -8.59 -8.34 2.43
C LEU A 52 -7.89 -9.55 1.79
N ASP A 53 -8.64 -10.38 1.07
CA ASP A 53 -8.15 -11.56 0.35
C ASP A 53 -7.20 -11.21 -0.80
N GLU A 54 -7.21 -9.96 -1.28
CA GLU A 54 -6.24 -9.47 -2.28
C GLU A 54 -4.87 -9.17 -1.65
N LEU A 55 -4.80 -8.92 -0.34
CA LEU A 55 -3.56 -8.62 0.38
C LEU A 55 -2.82 -9.91 0.76
N THR A 56 -2.22 -10.57 -0.24
CA THR A 56 -1.40 -11.77 -0.04
C THR A 56 0.11 -11.47 -0.18
N GLU A 57 0.94 -12.38 0.31
CA GLU A 57 2.39 -12.28 0.14
C GLU A 57 2.79 -12.35 -1.34
N GLU A 58 2.12 -13.21 -2.12
CA GLU A 58 2.33 -13.33 -3.56
C GLU A 58 2.01 -12.02 -4.28
N TRP A 59 0.86 -11.42 -3.96
CA TRP A 59 0.47 -10.12 -4.51
C TRP A 59 1.48 -9.04 -4.15
N LEU A 60 1.90 -8.97 -2.88
CA LEU A 60 2.86 -7.97 -2.43
C LEU A 60 4.21 -8.14 -3.12
N ARG A 61 4.68 -9.39 -3.28
CA ARG A 61 5.91 -9.69 -4.02
C ARG A 61 5.80 -9.31 -5.48
N GLU A 62 4.65 -9.52 -6.13
CA GLU A 62 4.41 -9.09 -7.50
C GLU A 62 4.48 -7.57 -7.64
N LYS A 63 3.86 -6.83 -6.71
CA LYS A 63 3.87 -5.36 -6.71
C LYS A 63 5.23 -4.75 -6.39
N LEU A 64 6.06 -5.45 -5.61
CA LEU A 64 7.39 -4.99 -5.19
C LEU A 64 8.55 -5.42 -6.10
N LYS A 65 8.27 -6.19 -7.16
CA LYS A 65 9.26 -6.57 -8.19
C LYS A 65 9.93 -5.34 -8.81
#